data_AF-A0A1G0XQ96-F1
#
_entry.id   AF-A0A1G0XQ96-F1
#
_cell.length_a   1.000
_cell.length_b   1.000
_cell.length_c   1.000
_cell.angle_alpha   90.00
_cell.angle_beta   90.00
_cell.angle_gamma   90.00
#
_symmetry.space_group_name_H-M   'P 1'
#
loop_
_entity.id
_entity.type
_entity.pdbx_description
1 polymer ?
#
loop_
_entity_poly.entity_id
_entity_poly.type
_entity_poly.pdbx_seq_one_letter_code
_entity_poly.pdbx_strand_id
1 'polypeptide(L)'
;MVLGVLVPGISSASDDAGTEKLNLVVEACHLNIGKIGGRENGKGDPRLVIYKNKVPAYDSKIKHKDATGPDFTFNDAISMEIKKGDSVKIVLSDVDVIRDDVLISQESSDLNSIKQMLNGKHEKEGSWYQCKLQKYAQGKYLVQLISSSMARDDVDATIPKAPVIGKELDVPDHLVCVWQNGKEIFTTGKAGEDCGPLKKWDRQSFEIQWKPGDKLEVGFYERDPMQNDKIFLVTDSTDNSLGLFTGTLAGGKSNSSNVIFSITDLK
;
A
#
# COMPACT_ATOMS: atom_id res chain seq x y z
N MET A 1 45.46 -36.06 -15.01
CA MET A 1 45.65 -35.52 -13.65
C MET A 1 44.79 -34.27 -13.58
N VAL A 2 43.55 -34.41 -13.12
CA VAL A 2 42.57 -33.32 -12.99
C VAL A 2 42.40 -33.12 -11.49
N LEU A 3 42.85 -31.96 -10.98
CA LEU A 3 42.63 -31.58 -9.59
C LEU A 3 41.14 -31.19 -9.44
N GLY A 4 40.40 -32.01 -8.70
CA GLY A 4 39.08 -31.67 -8.19
C GLY A 4 39.20 -30.64 -7.07
N VAL A 5 38.45 -29.55 -7.19
CA VAL A 5 38.20 -28.64 -6.08
C VAL A 5 36.91 -29.09 -5.41
N LEU A 6 37.04 -29.64 -4.20
CA LEU A 6 35.94 -29.81 -3.26
C LEU A 6 35.40 -28.43 -2.88
N VAL A 7 34.10 -28.22 -3.07
CA VAL A 7 33.35 -27.18 -2.36
C VAL A 7 32.71 -27.85 -1.14
N PRO A 8 33.09 -27.52 0.10
CA PRO A 8 32.35 -27.94 1.29
C PRO A 8 31.07 -27.10 1.39
N GLY A 9 29.96 -27.79 1.70
CA GLY A 9 28.62 -27.30 1.49
C GLY A 9 28.11 -26.30 2.50
N ILE A 10 26.87 -25.87 2.26
CA ILE A 10 25.92 -25.47 3.30
C ILE A 10 24.61 -26.15 2.95
N SER A 11 24.30 -27.23 3.68
CA SER A 11 22.92 -27.63 3.87
C SER A 11 22.29 -26.65 4.84
N SER A 12 21.31 -25.90 4.36
CA SER A 12 20.15 -25.57 5.16
C SER A 12 19.00 -25.38 4.20
N ALA A 13 18.20 -26.44 4.05
CA ALA A 13 16.77 -26.25 3.85
C ALA A 13 16.32 -25.37 5.03
N SER A 14 16.12 -24.08 4.77
CA SER A 14 15.48 -23.21 5.74
C SER A 14 14.02 -23.62 5.78
N ASP A 15 13.67 -24.48 6.73
CA ASP A 15 12.31 -24.60 7.28
C ASP A 15 11.95 -23.32 8.06
N ASP A 16 12.18 -22.15 7.45
CA ASP A 16 11.60 -20.92 7.94
C ASP A 16 10.16 -20.97 7.42
N ALA A 17 9.25 -21.48 8.27
CA ALA A 17 7.82 -21.49 7.98
C ALA A 17 7.40 -20.03 7.76
N GLY A 18 7.41 -19.62 6.49
CA GLY A 18 7.31 -18.23 6.06
C GLY A 18 6.17 -17.54 6.76
N THR A 19 6.50 -16.56 7.60
CA THR A 19 5.51 -15.72 8.25
C THR A 19 5.08 -14.67 7.23
N GLU A 20 3.79 -14.61 6.91
CA GLU A 20 3.22 -13.60 6.02
C GLU A 20 2.47 -12.54 6.82
N LYS A 21 2.77 -11.26 6.58
CA LYS A 21 2.02 -10.14 7.18
C LYS A 21 0.83 -9.79 6.28
N LEU A 22 -0.38 -9.94 6.80
CA LEU A 22 -1.61 -9.50 6.15
C LEU A 22 -2.04 -8.16 6.73
N ASN A 23 -2.19 -7.16 5.86
CA ASN A 23 -2.85 -5.90 6.23
C ASN A 23 -4.27 -5.95 5.66
N LEU A 24 -5.24 -5.53 6.44
CA LEU A 24 -6.63 -5.56 6.02
C LEU A 24 -7.40 -4.36 6.56
N VAL A 25 -8.42 -3.98 5.81
CA VAL A 25 -9.47 -3.07 6.27
C VAL A 25 -10.76 -3.85 6.45
N VAL A 26 -11.32 -3.73 7.65
CA VAL A 26 -12.68 -4.16 7.96
C VAL A 26 -13.59 -2.99 7.57
N GLU A 27 -14.31 -3.13 6.46
CA GLU A 27 -15.04 -2.01 5.85
C GLU A 27 -16.40 -1.84 6.52
N ALA A 28 -17.30 -2.81 6.35
CA ALA A 28 -18.69 -2.68 6.78
C ALA A 28 -19.35 -4.05 7.03
N CYS A 29 -20.54 -4.01 7.64
CA CYS A 29 -21.44 -5.15 7.74
C CYS A 29 -22.91 -4.74 7.65
N HIS A 30 -23.75 -5.75 7.47
CA HIS A 30 -25.19 -5.67 7.58
C HIS A 30 -25.76 -6.88 8.34
N LEU A 31 -26.76 -6.62 9.18
CA LEU A 31 -27.55 -7.64 9.85
C LEU A 31 -28.95 -7.70 9.23
N ASN A 32 -29.36 -8.89 8.79
CA ASN A 32 -30.75 -9.12 8.39
C ASN A 32 -31.64 -9.30 9.64
N ILE A 33 -32.16 -8.18 10.15
CA ILE A 33 -32.97 -8.11 11.37
C ILE A 33 -34.24 -8.97 11.29
N GLY A 34 -34.81 -9.17 10.09
CA GLY A 34 -36.05 -9.95 9.90
C GLY A 34 -35.93 -11.43 10.29
N LYS A 35 -34.71 -11.95 10.49
CA LYS A 35 -34.46 -13.31 10.98
C LYS A 35 -34.00 -13.39 12.43
N ILE A 36 -33.73 -12.25 13.07
CA ILE A 36 -33.28 -12.19 14.45
C ILE A 36 -34.54 -12.15 15.33
N GLY A 37 -34.83 -13.28 15.96
CA GLY A 37 -36.14 -13.62 16.54
C GLY A 37 -36.88 -12.47 17.25
N GLY A 38 -38.07 -12.12 16.73
CA GLY A 38 -39.12 -11.43 17.47
C GLY A 38 -38.94 -9.93 17.72
N ARG A 39 -37.90 -9.29 17.17
CA ARG A 39 -37.68 -7.85 17.33
C ARG A 39 -38.36 -7.06 16.22
N GLU A 40 -39.66 -6.80 16.37
CA GLU A 40 -40.40 -5.90 15.46
C GLU A 40 -39.88 -4.44 15.51
N ASN A 41 -39.07 -4.07 16.52
CA ASN A 41 -38.52 -2.73 16.72
C ASN A 41 -37.07 -2.70 17.27
N GLY A 42 -36.35 -3.83 17.26
CA GLY A 42 -35.05 -3.93 17.93
C GLY A 42 -33.90 -3.45 17.05
N LYS A 43 -33.06 -2.56 17.60
CA LYS A 43 -31.73 -2.28 17.05
C LYS A 43 -30.89 -3.56 17.17
N GLY A 44 -30.37 -4.06 16.06
CA GLY A 44 -29.29 -5.03 16.09
C GLY A 44 -28.00 -4.33 16.51
N ASP A 45 -27.18 -5.02 17.28
CA ASP A 45 -25.87 -4.56 17.75
C ASP A 45 -24.80 -5.41 17.05
N PRO A 46 -24.37 -5.00 15.84
CA PRO A 46 -23.46 -5.79 15.03
C PRO A 46 -22.10 -5.92 15.70
N ARG A 47 -21.63 -7.15 15.84
CA ARG A 47 -20.26 -7.46 16.25
C ARG A 47 -19.61 -8.38 15.23
N LEU A 48 -18.59 -7.85 14.57
CA LEU A 48 -17.60 -8.62 13.82
C LEU A 48 -16.35 -8.86 14.68
N VAL A 49 -15.93 -10.11 14.80
CA VAL A 49 -14.70 -10.53 15.48
C VAL A 49 -13.84 -11.37 14.54
N ILE A 50 -12.56 -11.05 14.46
CA ILE A 50 -11.56 -11.85 13.73
C ILE A 50 -10.63 -12.48 14.77
N TYR A 51 -10.58 -13.80 14.79
CA TYR A 51 -9.70 -14.57 15.66
C TYR A 51 -8.51 -15.10 14.89
N LYS A 52 -7.34 -15.08 15.51
CA LYS A 52 -6.16 -15.84 15.12
C LYS A 52 -5.86 -16.86 16.23
N ASN A 53 -5.85 -18.14 15.91
CA ASN A 53 -5.60 -19.23 16.88
C ASN A 53 -6.47 -19.10 18.15
N LYS A 54 -7.76 -18.81 17.96
CA LYS A 54 -8.76 -18.58 19.02
C LYS A 54 -8.56 -17.31 19.86
N VAL A 55 -7.55 -16.50 19.58
CA VAL A 55 -7.31 -15.19 20.22
C VAL A 55 -7.91 -14.10 19.33
N PRO A 56 -8.75 -13.17 19.84
CA PRO A 56 -9.23 -12.05 19.07
C PRO A 56 -8.06 -11.18 18.57
N ALA A 57 -7.91 -11.08 17.25
CA ALA A 57 -7.02 -10.13 16.59
C ALA A 57 -7.75 -8.80 16.31
N TYR A 58 -9.07 -8.85 16.18
CA TYR A 58 -9.94 -7.68 16.04
C TYR A 58 -11.30 -7.96 16.66
N ASP A 59 -11.86 -6.94 17.32
CA ASP A 59 -13.21 -6.97 17.89
C ASP A 59 -13.84 -5.59 17.71
N SER A 60 -14.82 -5.51 16.82
CA SER A 60 -15.56 -4.28 16.54
C SER A 60 -16.25 -3.71 17.77
N LYS A 61 -16.73 -4.53 18.73
CA LYS A 61 -17.40 -4.03 19.94
C LYS A 61 -16.46 -3.25 20.85
N ILE A 62 -15.16 -3.55 20.82
CA ILE A 62 -14.15 -2.80 21.59
C ILE A 62 -13.92 -1.42 20.95
N LYS A 63 -13.93 -1.36 19.61
CA LYS A 63 -13.58 -0.17 18.83
C LYS A 63 -14.76 0.76 18.54
N HIS A 64 -15.95 0.21 18.29
CA HIS A 64 -17.17 0.91 17.86
C HIS A 64 -18.31 0.59 18.83
N LYS A 65 -18.21 1.08 20.06
CA LYS A 65 -19.22 0.85 21.11
C LYS A 65 -20.57 1.50 20.82
N ASP A 66 -20.59 2.43 19.87
CA ASP A 66 -21.73 3.20 19.40
C ASP A 66 -22.37 2.62 18.12
N ALA A 67 -21.84 1.51 17.60
CA ALA A 67 -22.41 0.80 16.47
C ALA A 67 -23.82 0.30 16.79
N THR A 68 -24.83 0.87 16.13
CA THR A 68 -26.23 0.47 16.30
C THR A 68 -26.95 0.40 14.96
N GLY A 69 -27.86 -0.56 14.82
CA GLY A 69 -28.67 -0.73 13.60
C GLY A 69 -28.17 -1.84 12.67
N PRO A 70 -28.92 -2.11 11.58
CA PRO A 70 -28.62 -3.21 10.68
C PRO A 70 -27.33 -2.98 9.89
N ASP A 71 -27.13 -1.78 9.35
CA ASP A 71 -25.99 -1.42 8.52
C ASP A 71 -24.96 -0.65 9.34
N PHE A 72 -23.70 -1.10 9.31
CA PHE A 72 -22.64 -0.41 10.01
C PHE A 72 -21.34 -0.40 9.21
N THR A 73 -20.61 0.71 9.26
CA THR A 73 -19.32 0.88 8.61
C THR A 73 -18.25 1.07 9.67
N PHE A 74 -17.25 0.19 9.71
CA PHE A 74 -16.14 0.24 10.65
C PHE A 74 -14.95 1.04 10.10
N ASN A 75 -14.60 0.82 8.82
CA ASN A 75 -13.40 1.36 8.16
C ASN A 75 -12.12 1.22 9.00
N ASP A 76 -11.93 0.05 9.60
CA ASP A 76 -10.87 -0.23 10.56
C ASP A 76 -9.70 -0.96 9.91
N ALA A 77 -8.49 -0.41 10.04
CA ALA A 77 -7.28 -1.09 9.61
C ALA A 77 -6.73 -2.01 10.71
N ILE A 78 -6.35 -3.23 10.35
CA ILE A 78 -5.58 -4.15 11.20
C ILE A 78 -4.45 -4.83 10.43
N SER A 79 -3.36 -5.14 11.13
CA SER A 79 -2.26 -5.96 10.62
C SER A 79 -2.13 -7.22 11.46
N MET A 80 -2.00 -8.37 10.79
CA MET A 80 -1.80 -9.66 11.43
C MET A 80 -0.71 -10.46 10.73
N GLU A 81 0.17 -11.07 11.51
CA GLU A 81 1.15 -12.03 10.98
C GLU A 81 0.54 -13.42 10.99
N ILE A 82 0.64 -14.17 9.90
CA ILE A 82 0.13 -15.53 9.72
C ILE A 82 1.29 -16.46 9.41
N LYS A 83 1.35 -17.58 10.12
CA LYS A 83 2.31 -18.68 9.89
C LYS A 83 1.57 -19.90 9.37
N LYS A 84 2.30 -20.80 8.71
CA LYS A 84 1.77 -22.10 8.30
C LYS A 84 1.22 -22.84 9.53
N GLY A 85 -0.06 -23.22 9.47
CA GLY A 85 -0.77 -23.90 10.55
C GLY A 85 -1.57 -22.99 11.48
N ASP A 86 -1.45 -21.66 11.37
CA ASP A 86 -2.35 -20.74 12.06
C ASP A 86 -3.80 -20.92 11.54
N SER A 87 -4.78 -20.87 12.44
CA SER A 87 -6.21 -20.81 12.10
C SER A 87 -6.73 -19.39 12.23
N VAL A 88 -7.50 -18.94 11.23
CA VAL A 88 -8.24 -17.68 11.26
C VAL A 88 -9.74 -17.97 11.22
N LYS A 89 -10.48 -17.36 12.15
CA LYS A 89 -11.93 -17.44 12.22
C LYS A 89 -12.54 -16.05 12.20
N ILE A 90 -13.58 -15.85 11.40
CA ILE A 90 -14.36 -14.62 11.34
C ILE A 90 -15.77 -14.94 11.82
N VAL A 91 -16.27 -14.14 12.77
CA VAL A 91 -17.62 -14.27 13.34
C VAL A 91 -18.34 -12.94 13.22
N LEU A 92 -19.45 -12.92 12.49
CA LEU A 92 -20.45 -11.87 12.54
C LEU A 92 -21.61 -12.34 13.41
N SER A 93 -21.91 -11.59 14.46
CA SER A 93 -23.01 -11.86 15.37
C SER A 93 -23.83 -10.62 15.65
N ASP A 94 -25.10 -10.82 15.96
CA ASP A 94 -25.89 -9.83 16.70
C ASP A 94 -25.70 -10.09 18.19
N VAL A 95 -25.28 -9.07 18.94
CA VAL A 95 -24.89 -9.20 20.35
C VAL A 95 -25.85 -8.42 21.21
N ASP A 96 -26.76 -9.14 21.87
CA ASP A 96 -27.71 -8.56 22.80
C ASP A 96 -27.33 -8.86 24.26
N VAL A 97 -27.98 -8.18 25.20
CA VAL A 97 -27.81 -8.40 26.64
C VAL A 97 -28.11 -9.86 27.05
N ILE A 98 -29.00 -10.54 26.31
CA ILE A 98 -29.54 -11.85 26.70
C ILE A 98 -28.96 -12.98 25.84
N ARG A 99 -28.56 -12.71 24.59
CA ARG A 99 -28.12 -13.74 23.64
C ARG A 99 -27.20 -13.17 22.57
N ASP A 100 -26.18 -13.95 22.23
CA ASP A 100 -25.34 -13.72 21.05
C ASP A 100 -25.80 -14.66 19.94
N ASP A 101 -26.35 -14.10 18.86
CA ASP A 101 -26.75 -14.86 17.68
C ASP A 101 -25.67 -14.79 16.60
N VAL A 102 -25.00 -15.91 16.35
CA VAL A 102 -23.99 -16.04 15.29
C VAL A 102 -24.67 -16.14 13.93
N LEU A 103 -24.50 -15.11 13.11
CA LEU A 103 -25.10 -15.02 11.77
C LEU A 103 -24.16 -15.62 10.72
N ILE A 104 -22.88 -15.27 10.80
CA ILE A 104 -21.83 -15.78 9.90
C ILE A 104 -20.66 -16.26 10.75
N SER A 105 -20.20 -17.48 10.49
CA SER A 105 -18.97 -18.03 11.06
C SER A 105 -18.21 -18.76 9.98
N GLN A 106 -17.00 -18.30 9.69
CA GLN A 106 -16.09 -18.93 8.73
C GLN A 106 -14.75 -19.16 9.40
N GLU A 107 -14.13 -20.31 9.17
CA GLU A 107 -12.83 -20.66 9.75
C GLU A 107 -11.99 -21.40 8.71
N SER A 108 -10.70 -21.07 8.64
CA SER A 108 -9.74 -21.82 7.83
C SER A 108 -8.34 -21.76 8.42
N SER A 109 -7.55 -22.79 8.17
CA SER A 109 -6.12 -22.86 8.44
C SER A 109 -5.27 -22.91 7.15
N ASP A 110 -5.91 -22.88 5.98
CA ASP A 110 -5.26 -22.77 4.68
C ASP A 110 -5.07 -21.30 4.30
N LEU A 111 -3.85 -20.90 3.97
CA LEU A 111 -3.47 -19.50 3.74
C LEU A 111 -4.25 -18.85 2.57
N ASN A 112 -4.51 -19.59 1.50
CA ASN A 112 -5.26 -19.05 0.36
C ASN A 112 -6.73 -18.82 0.73
N SER A 113 -7.32 -19.78 1.44
CA SER A 113 -8.68 -19.67 1.96
C SER A 113 -8.81 -18.53 2.98
N ILE A 114 -7.82 -18.35 3.85
CA ILE A 114 -7.75 -17.21 4.78
C ILE A 114 -7.75 -15.89 4.00
N LYS A 115 -6.92 -15.77 2.96
CA LYS A 115 -6.87 -14.55 2.13
C LYS A 115 -8.21 -14.28 1.44
N GLN A 116 -8.90 -15.31 0.97
CA GLN A 116 -10.23 -15.17 0.38
C GLN A 116 -11.27 -14.72 1.41
N MET A 117 -11.26 -15.28 2.63
CA MET A 117 -12.14 -14.85 3.73
C MET A 117 -11.90 -13.40 4.18
N LEU A 118 -10.67 -12.91 4.04
CA LEU A 118 -10.29 -11.55 4.42
C LEU A 118 -10.35 -10.55 3.24
N ASN A 119 -10.81 -10.99 2.06
CA ASN A 119 -10.84 -10.16 0.87
C ASN A 119 -12.11 -10.39 0.05
N GLY A 120 -13.12 -9.56 0.32
CA GLY A 120 -14.39 -9.56 -0.37
C GLY A 120 -15.57 -9.30 0.55
N LYS A 121 -16.77 -9.36 -0.05
CA LYS A 121 -18.04 -9.36 0.66
C LYS A 121 -18.50 -10.81 0.86
N HIS A 122 -18.80 -11.17 2.10
CA HIS A 122 -19.31 -12.50 2.45
C HIS A 122 -20.72 -12.38 3.01
N GLU A 123 -21.65 -13.11 2.41
CA GLU A 123 -23.08 -12.99 2.71
C GLU A 123 -23.68 -14.36 3.07
N LYS A 124 -24.55 -14.37 4.07
CA LYS A 124 -25.34 -15.53 4.45
C LYS A 124 -26.68 -15.06 4.98
N GLU A 125 -27.76 -15.59 4.40
CA GLU A 125 -29.14 -15.33 4.84
C GLU A 125 -29.48 -13.84 4.94
N GLY A 126 -28.95 -13.04 4.01
CA GLY A 126 -29.15 -11.59 3.94
C GLY A 126 -28.25 -10.77 4.86
N SER A 127 -27.57 -11.39 5.84
CA SER A 127 -26.53 -10.71 6.62
C SER A 127 -25.21 -10.78 5.87
N TRP A 128 -24.35 -9.76 5.98
CA TRP A 128 -23.06 -9.75 5.32
C TRP A 128 -21.99 -8.99 6.09
N TYR A 129 -20.72 -9.28 5.80
CA TYR A 129 -19.58 -8.45 6.16
C TYR A 129 -18.68 -8.24 4.94
N GLN A 130 -17.89 -7.17 4.97
CA GLN A 130 -16.94 -6.85 3.91
C GLN A 130 -15.57 -6.52 4.50
N CYS A 131 -14.55 -7.21 3.99
CA CYS A 131 -13.15 -7.02 4.32
C CYS A 131 -12.36 -6.82 3.03
N LYS A 132 -11.24 -6.10 3.13
CA LYS A 132 -10.34 -5.88 1.99
C LYS A 132 -8.90 -6.07 2.42
N LEU A 133 -8.18 -6.96 1.74
CA LEU A 133 -6.74 -7.06 1.92
C LEU A 133 -6.05 -5.87 1.27
N GLN A 134 -5.04 -5.35 1.97
CA GLN A 134 -4.22 -4.24 1.53
C GLN A 134 -2.77 -4.66 1.43
N LYS A 135 -2.10 -4.16 0.39
CA LYS A 135 -0.67 -4.43 0.21
C LYS A 135 0.17 -3.70 1.27
N TYR A 136 -0.25 -2.49 1.65
CA TYR A 136 0.43 -1.65 2.62
C TYR A 136 -0.47 -1.39 3.82
N ALA A 137 0.12 -1.19 5.00
CA ALA A 137 -0.63 -0.78 6.19
C ALA A 137 -0.82 0.74 6.16
N GLN A 138 -1.89 1.24 6.77
CA GLN A 138 -1.94 2.67 7.10
C GLN A 138 -0.80 2.97 8.10
N GLY A 139 -0.05 4.04 7.87
CA GLY A 139 1.07 4.36 8.75
C GLY A 139 2.04 5.38 8.21
N LYS A 140 3.16 5.50 8.93
CA LYS A 140 4.25 6.38 8.58
C LYS A 140 5.30 5.59 7.79
N TYR A 141 5.74 6.15 6.68
CA TYR A 141 6.73 5.54 5.80
C TYR A 141 7.87 6.50 5.51
N LEU A 142 9.08 5.97 5.35
CA LEU A 142 10.22 6.68 4.79
C LEU A 142 10.36 6.30 3.31
N VAL A 143 10.27 7.28 2.43
CA VAL A 143 10.55 7.11 1.01
C VAL A 143 11.94 7.66 0.74
N GLN A 144 12.78 6.86 0.08
CA GLN A 144 14.09 7.28 -0.39
C GLN A 144 14.05 7.39 -1.91
N LEU A 145 14.47 8.54 -2.42
CA LEU A 145 14.79 8.69 -3.83
C LEU A 145 16.19 8.09 -4.05
N ILE A 146 16.31 7.13 -4.95
CA ILE A 146 17.55 6.36 -5.19
C ILE A 146 18.30 6.92 -6.39
N SER A 147 17.59 7.07 -7.51
CA SER A 147 18.15 7.66 -8.72
C SER A 147 17.06 8.25 -9.59
N SER A 148 17.45 9.11 -10.50
CA SER A 148 16.59 9.67 -11.53
C SER A 148 17.41 9.87 -12.79
N SER A 149 16.81 9.61 -13.95
CA SER A 149 17.46 9.85 -15.24
C SER A 149 16.49 10.39 -16.27
N MET A 150 16.98 11.36 -17.03
CA MET A 150 16.27 11.98 -18.15
C MET A 150 16.85 11.46 -19.46
N ALA A 151 15.97 10.95 -20.32
CA ALA A 151 16.35 10.54 -21.66
C ALA A 151 16.60 11.76 -22.55
N ARG A 152 17.49 11.62 -23.54
CA ARG A 152 17.90 12.74 -24.40
C ARG A 152 16.78 13.26 -25.29
N ASP A 153 15.86 12.40 -25.70
CA ASP A 153 14.69 12.75 -26.50
C ASP A 153 13.65 13.55 -25.72
N ASP A 154 13.65 13.41 -24.39
CA ASP A 154 12.80 14.17 -23.47
C ASP A 154 13.30 15.58 -23.19
N VAL A 155 14.55 15.91 -23.56
CA VAL A 155 15.09 17.26 -23.49
C VAL A 155 14.49 18.10 -24.61
N ASP A 156 13.78 19.18 -24.30
CA ASP A 156 13.28 20.05 -25.35
C ASP A 156 14.44 20.84 -26.00
N ALA A 157 14.53 20.72 -27.32
CA ALA A 157 15.64 21.23 -28.13
C ALA A 157 15.61 22.75 -28.35
N THR A 158 14.84 23.50 -27.55
CA THR A 158 14.61 24.95 -27.71
C THR A 158 15.79 25.80 -27.26
N ILE A 159 16.84 25.23 -26.67
CA ILE A 159 18.16 25.90 -26.62
C ILE A 159 18.77 25.76 -28.03
N PRO A 160 18.98 26.85 -28.80
CA PRO A 160 19.66 26.77 -30.08
C PRO A 160 21.11 26.34 -29.82
N LYS A 161 21.37 25.04 -29.97
CA LYS A 161 22.71 24.48 -29.87
C LYS A 161 23.44 24.84 -31.16
N ALA A 162 24.11 25.99 -31.17
CA ALA A 162 25.25 26.16 -32.06
C ALA A 162 26.17 24.95 -31.84
N PRO A 163 26.54 24.21 -32.89
CA PRO A 163 27.36 23.02 -32.73
C PRO A 163 28.76 23.47 -32.31
N VAL A 164 29.05 23.44 -31.01
CA VAL A 164 30.42 23.53 -30.52
C VAL A 164 31.00 22.14 -30.65
N ILE A 165 31.79 21.94 -31.71
CA ILE A 165 32.54 20.71 -31.96
C ILE A 165 33.33 20.36 -30.69
N GLY A 166 33.01 19.21 -30.08
CA GLY A 166 33.75 18.65 -28.95
C GLY A 166 33.19 18.89 -27.54
N LYS A 167 32.00 19.48 -27.37
CA LYS A 167 31.31 19.50 -26.06
C LYS A 167 30.16 18.50 -26.02
N GLU A 168 30.19 17.63 -25.00
CA GLU A 168 29.05 16.80 -24.61
C GLU A 168 27.84 17.71 -24.42
N LEU A 169 26.70 17.35 -25.02
CA LEU A 169 25.46 18.10 -24.91
C LEU A 169 25.10 18.21 -23.42
N ASP A 170 25.19 19.42 -22.84
CA ASP A 170 24.61 19.69 -21.52
C ASP A 170 23.15 19.24 -21.57
N VAL A 171 22.84 18.22 -20.79
CA VAL A 171 21.48 17.79 -20.52
C VAL A 171 21.02 18.64 -19.34
N PRO A 172 19.90 19.36 -19.47
CA PRO A 172 19.43 20.26 -18.43
C PRO A 172 19.20 19.53 -17.11
N ASP A 173 19.28 20.30 -16.02
CA ASP A 173 18.89 19.82 -14.70
C ASP A 173 17.46 19.26 -14.73
N HIS A 174 17.15 18.29 -13.89
CA HIS A 174 15.78 17.79 -13.71
C HIS A 174 15.34 17.90 -12.25
N LEU A 175 14.02 17.86 -12.05
CA LEU A 175 13.38 17.92 -10.74
C LEU A 175 12.46 16.73 -10.54
N VAL A 176 12.51 16.15 -9.34
CA VAL A 176 11.54 15.18 -8.86
C VAL A 176 10.71 15.87 -7.80
N CYS A 177 9.39 15.89 -8.00
CA CYS A 177 8.44 16.44 -7.05
C CYS A 177 7.39 15.38 -6.69
N VAL A 178 6.98 15.36 -5.43
CA VAL A 178 5.99 14.42 -4.91
C VAL A 178 4.91 15.20 -4.18
N TRP A 179 3.65 14.88 -4.49
CA TRP A 179 2.48 15.44 -3.83
C TRP A 179 1.64 14.34 -3.17
N GLN A 180 1.04 14.68 -2.05
CA GLN A 180 0.01 13.90 -1.37
C GLN A 180 -1.24 14.77 -1.22
N ASN A 181 -2.36 14.28 -1.74
CA ASN A 181 -3.65 14.96 -1.70
C ASN A 181 -3.56 16.43 -2.19
N GLY A 182 -2.78 16.66 -3.26
CA GLY A 182 -2.56 17.97 -3.86
C GLY A 182 -1.54 18.87 -3.14
N LYS A 183 -0.97 18.44 -2.00
CA LYS A 183 0.07 19.17 -1.28
C LYS A 183 1.45 18.62 -1.61
N GLU A 184 2.40 19.48 -1.95
CA GLU A 184 3.80 19.07 -2.15
C GLU A 184 4.39 18.61 -0.81
N ILE A 185 4.93 17.39 -0.79
CA ILE A 185 5.58 16.79 0.38
C ILE A 185 7.09 16.62 0.17
N PHE A 186 7.55 16.68 -1.07
CA PHE A 186 8.95 16.54 -1.41
C PHE A 186 9.28 17.16 -2.76
N THR A 187 10.44 17.81 -2.84
CA THR A 187 11.05 18.28 -4.09
C THR A 187 12.57 18.19 -3.98
N THR A 188 13.24 17.81 -5.08
CA THR A 188 14.70 17.90 -5.18
C THR A 188 15.20 19.34 -5.41
N GLY A 189 14.30 20.30 -5.63
CA GLY A 189 14.63 21.66 -6.06
C GLY A 189 15.11 22.66 -5.00
N LYS A 190 15.68 22.21 -3.86
CA LYS A 190 16.31 23.16 -2.93
C LYS A 190 17.58 23.72 -3.58
N ALA A 191 17.67 25.05 -3.66
CA ALA A 191 18.71 25.75 -4.42
C ALA A 191 20.14 25.27 -4.08
N GLY A 192 20.89 24.84 -5.09
CA GLY A 192 22.31 24.47 -4.99
C GLY A 192 22.65 22.99 -5.24
N GLU A 193 21.67 22.12 -5.48
CA GLU A 193 21.94 20.71 -5.82
C GLU A 193 22.06 20.52 -7.34
N ASP A 194 23.28 20.22 -7.82
CA ASP A 194 23.56 19.91 -9.23
C ASP A 194 22.83 18.63 -9.66
N CYS A 195 22.07 18.69 -10.76
CA CYS A 195 21.30 17.55 -11.28
C CYS A 195 21.73 17.23 -12.71
N GLY A 196 22.63 16.27 -12.92
CA GLY A 196 22.97 15.82 -14.27
C GLY A 196 21.88 14.92 -14.91
N PRO A 197 22.05 14.50 -16.20
CA PRO A 197 21.13 13.59 -16.92
C PRO A 197 20.82 12.29 -16.19
N LEU A 198 21.76 11.88 -15.34
CA LEU A 198 21.61 10.79 -14.40
C LEU A 198 22.08 11.31 -13.05
N LYS A 199 21.22 11.19 -12.04
CA LYS A 199 21.56 11.50 -10.66
C LYS A 199 21.31 10.28 -9.80
N LYS A 200 22.31 9.91 -9.01
CA LYS A 200 22.16 9.03 -7.85
C LYS A 200 22.00 9.91 -6.61
N TRP A 201 21.04 9.55 -5.77
CA TRP A 201 20.66 10.31 -4.59
C TRP A 201 21.05 9.49 -3.36
N ASP A 202 22.03 9.98 -2.59
CA ASP A 202 22.59 9.19 -1.47
C ASP A 202 21.81 9.35 -0.17
N ARG A 203 21.13 10.49 0.04
CA ARG A 203 20.48 10.84 1.31
C ARG A 203 19.09 11.45 1.15
N GLN A 204 18.58 11.46 -0.08
CA GLN A 204 17.37 12.21 -0.37
C GLN A 204 16.15 11.37 -0.03
N SER A 205 15.48 11.75 1.05
CA SER A 205 14.33 11.04 1.57
C SER A 205 13.27 12.00 2.11
N PHE A 206 12.07 11.48 2.24
CA PHE A 206 10.96 12.18 2.87
C PHE A 206 10.06 11.18 3.59
N GLU A 207 9.38 11.67 4.62
CA GLU A 207 8.40 10.88 5.34
C GLU A 207 7.02 11.14 4.77
N ILE A 208 6.21 10.09 4.67
CA ILE A 208 4.80 10.18 4.31
C ILE A 208 3.95 9.51 5.38
N GLN A 209 2.93 10.23 5.85
CA GLN A 209 1.87 9.66 6.65
C GLN A 209 0.76 9.22 5.69
N TRP A 210 0.74 7.94 5.35
CA TRP A 210 -0.16 7.41 4.32
C TRP A 210 -1.36 6.70 4.92
N LYS A 211 -2.51 6.85 4.26
CA LYS A 211 -3.70 6.03 4.48
C LYS A 211 -4.30 5.56 3.14
N PRO A 212 -5.08 4.47 3.14
CA PRO A 212 -5.82 4.02 1.96
C PRO A 212 -6.64 5.15 1.32
N GLY A 213 -6.63 5.21 -0.01
CA GLY A 213 -7.31 6.25 -0.80
C GLY A 213 -6.58 7.59 -0.88
N ASP A 214 -5.45 7.79 -0.19
CA ASP A 214 -4.63 8.98 -0.41
C ASP A 214 -4.17 9.06 -1.86
N LYS A 215 -4.39 10.22 -2.48
CA LYS A 215 -3.90 10.55 -3.81
C LYS A 215 -2.42 10.88 -3.74
N LEU A 216 -1.59 10.10 -4.41
CA LEU A 216 -0.16 10.32 -4.54
C LEU A 216 0.20 10.66 -5.98
N GLU A 217 1.09 11.63 -6.13
CA GLU A 217 1.54 12.11 -7.44
C GLU A 217 3.05 12.23 -7.43
N VAL A 218 3.70 11.68 -8.45
CA VAL A 218 5.13 11.87 -8.70
C VAL A 218 5.29 12.54 -10.05
N GLY A 219 5.85 13.74 -10.04
CA GLY A 219 6.19 14.46 -11.25
C GLY A 219 7.69 14.51 -11.46
N PHE A 220 8.07 14.32 -12.73
CA PHE A 220 9.44 14.46 -13.21
C PHE A 220 9.47 15.57 -14.24
N TYR A 221 10.33 16.57 -14.00
CA TYR A 221 10.34 17.81 -14.76
C TYR A 221 11.75 18.13 -15.23
N GLU A 222 11.86 18.72 -16.41
CA GLU A 222 13.02 19.48 -16.82
C GLU A 222 13.05 20.77 -16.00
N ARG A 223 14.22 21.12 -15.46
CA ARG A 223 14.41 22.33 -14.67
C ARG A 223 14.70 23.48 -15.62
N ASP A 224 13.73 24.37 -15.74
CA ASP A 224 13.89 25.62 -16.47
C ASP A 224 13.80 26.81 -15.49
N PRO A 225 14.70 27.81 -15.59
CA PRO A 225 14.63 29.04 -14.80
C PRO A 225 13.28 29.79 -14.84
N MET A 226 12.52 29.66 -15.94
CA MET A 226 11.24 30.33 -16.16
C MET A 226 10.04 29.44 -15.82
N GLN A 227 10.05 28.19 -16.28
CA GLN A 227 8.95 27.26 -16.02
C GLN A 227 9.39 25.81 -16.23
N ASN A 228 9.39 25.01 -15.17
CA ASN A 228 9.73 23.60 -15.27
C ASN A 228 8.79 22.86 -16.24
N ASP A 229 9.38 22.28 -17.29
CA ASP A 229 8.64 21.50 -18.27
C ASP A 229 8.41 20.09 -17.77
N LYS A 230 7.17 19.61 -17.90
CA LYS A 230 6.80 18.28 -17.40
C LYS A 230 7.26 17.21 -18.38
N ILE A 231 8.19 16.35 -17.94
CA ILE A 231 8.58 15.14 -18.67
C ILE A 231 7.50 14.06 -18.49
N PHE A 232 7.14 13.78 -17.24
CA PHE A 232 6.01 12.91 -16.93
C PHE A 232 5.40 13.20 -15.56
N LEU A 233 4.16 12.75 -15.37
CA LEU A 233 3.45 12.77 -14.09
C LEU A 233 2.71 11.46 -13.94
N VAL A 234 2.98 10.75 -12.83
CA VAL A 234 2.27 9.53 -12.46
C VAL A 234 1.42 9.84 -11.24
N THR A 235 0.15 9.44 -11.29
CA THR A 235 -0.83 9.67 -10.23
C THR A 235 -1.51 8.36 -9.88
N ASP A 236 -1.64 8.08 -8.58
CA ASP A 236 -2.41 6.94 -8.07
C ASP A 236 -3.23 7.39 -6.85
N SER A 237 -4.52 7.09 -6.85
CA SER A 237 -5.46 7.38 -5.76
C SER A 237 -6.18 6.12 -5.26
N THR A 238 -5.63 4.94 -5.56
CA THR A 238 -6.14 3.66 -5.07
C THR A 238 -5.62 3.39 -3.65
N ASP A 239 -6.19 2.38 -3.00
CA ASP A 239 -5.70 1.87 -1.71
C ASP A 239 -4.28 1.28 -1.77
N ASN A 240 -3.65 1.25 -2.94
CA ASN A 240 -2.29 0.78 -3.13
C ASN A 240 -1.36 1.88 -3.68
N SER A 241 -1.74 3.16 -3.55
CA SER A 241 -0.99 4.30 -4.10
C SER A 241 0.47 4.39 -3.64
N LEU A 242 0.82 3.82 -2.47
CA LEU A 242 2.22 3.66 -2.04
C LEU A 242 3.07 2.82 -3.01
N GLY A 243 2.44 2.05 -3.89
CA GLY A 243 3.09 1.31 -4.97
C GLY A 243 3.93 2.18 -5.89
N LEU A 244 3.61 3.48 -6.01
CA LEU A 244 4.43 4.45 -6.74
C LEU A 244 5.88 4.54 -6.24
N PHE A 245 6.12 4.20 -4.96
CA PHE A 245 7.44 4.26 -4.35
C PHE A 245 8.13 2.90 -4.27
N THR A 246 7.58 1.87 -4.92
CA THR A 246 8.18 0.53 -4.99
C THR A 246 8.93 0.32 -6.31
N GLY A 247 10.10 0.95 -6.42
CA GLY A 247 11.02 0.74 -7.55
C GLY A 247 10.98 1.85 -8.59
N THR A 248 10.96 1.45 -9.87
CA THR A 248 11.14 2.35 -11.01
C THR A 248 9.80 2.86 -11.55
N LEU A 249 9.66 4.18 -11.60
CA LEU A 249 8.67 4.89 -12.40
C LEU A 249 9.31 5.32 -13.71
N ALA A 250 8.77 4.89 -14.84
CA ALA A 250 9.23 5.29 -16.16
C ALA A 250 8.19 6.16 -16.86
N GLY A 251 8.66 7.07 -17.73
CA GLY A 251 7.81 7.98 -18.51
C GLY A 251 8.60 8.75 -19.57
N GLY A 252 8.01 9.84 -20.06
CA GLY A 252 8.55 10.60 -21.20
C GLY A 252 8.13 10.04 -22.57
N LYS A 253 8.62 10.64 -23.65
CA LYS A 253 8.26 10.37 -25.05
C LYS A 253 8.42 8.90 -25.43
N SER A 254 9.51 8.26 -24.97
CA SER A 254 9.83 6.86 -25.26
C SER A 254 9.84 5.96 -24.02
N ASN A 255 9.17 6.36 -22.93
CA ASN A 255 9.21 5.67 -21.63
C ASN A 255 10.65 5.39 -21.13
N SER A 256 11.58 6.30 -21.47
CA SER A 256 13.01 6.12 -21.28
C SER A 256 13.56 6.98 -20.14
N SER A 257 12.84 8.02 -19.73
CA SER A 257 13.10 8.74 -18.50
C SER A 257 12.55 7.97 -17.31
N ASN A 258 13.24 8.02 -16.16
CA ASN A 258 12.80 7.29 -14.98
C ASN A 258 13.21 7.94 -13.66
N VAL A 259 12.46 7.58 -12.62
CA VAL A 259 12.73 7.90 -11.22
C VAL A 259 12.63 6.60 -10.42
N ILE A 260 13.61 6.32 -9.58
CA ILE A 260 13.68 5.10 -8.77
C ILE A 260 13.57 5.47 -7.30
N PHE A 261 12.58 4.88 -6.64
CA PHE A 261 12.38 5.00 -5.20
C PHE A 261 12.57 3.67 -4.48
N SER A 262 12.83 3.77 -3.19
CA SER A 262 12.59 2.70 -2.22
C SER A 262 11.68 3.23 -1.11
N ILE A 263 10.98 2.34 -0.44
CA ILE A 263 10.08 2.68 0.67
C ILE A 263 10.30 1.73 1.83
N THR A 264 10.28 2.28 3.04
CA THR A 264 10.40 1.54 4.30
C THR A 264 9.27 1.93 5.25
N ASP A 265 8.60 0.93 5.84
CA ASP A 265 7.61 1.12 6.91
C ASP A 265 8.34 1.54 8.19
N LEU A 266 7.97 2.68 8.79
CA LEU A 266 8.66 3.24 9.95
C LEU A 266 8.07 2.81 11.31
N LYS A 267 6.92 2.10 11.33
CA LYS A 267 6.20 1.65 12.54
C LYS A 267 6.18 2.62 13.73
#